data_AF-A0A920GGS4-F1
#
_entry.id   AF-A0A920GGS4-F1
#
_cell.length_a   1.000
_cell.length_b   1.000
_cell.length_c   1.000
_cell.angle_alpha   90.00
_cell.angle_beta   90.00
_cell.angle_gamma   90.00
#
_symmetry.space_group_name_H-M   'P 1'
#
loop_
_entity.id
_entity.type
_entity.pdbx_description
1 polymer ?
#
loop_
_entity_poly.entity_id
_entity_poly.type
_entity_poly.pdbx_seq_one_letter_code
_entity_poly.pdbx_strand_id
1 'polypeptide(L)' 'MSINYSLKDNETGNELTSGVVSATATSGTITSYYGQSVSAQFASERLVQLLAERVYQKLQLHFLSSEN' A
#
# COMPACT_ATOMS: atom_id res chain seq x y z
N MET A 1 2.76 -2.60 8.32
CA MET A 1 2.79 -3.42 7.09
C MET A 1 3.56 -2.66 6.01
N SER A 2 4.31 -3.36 5.16
CA SER A 2 5.03 -2.75 4.04
C SER A 2 4.92 -3.61 2.80
N ILE A 3 4.87 -2.97 1.64
CA ILE A 3 4.89 -3.61 0.33
C ILE A 3 5.96 -2.98 -0.55
N ASN A 4 6.55 -3.80 -1.40
CA ASN A 4 7.48 -3.35 -2.43
C ASN A 4 6.71 -3.31 -3.75
N TYR A 5 6.93 -2.27 -4.55
CA TYR A 5 6.38 -2.14 -5.89
C TYR A 5 7.49 -1.87 -6.91
N SER A 6 7.27 -2.31 -8.14
CA SER A 6 8.11 -2.04 -9.30
C SER A 6 7.19 -1.84 -10.50
N LEU A 7 7.41 -0.76 -11.23
CA LEU A 7 6.77 -0.43 -12.50
C LEU A 7 7.79 -0.70 -13.60
N LYS A 8 7.40 -1.52 -14.57
CA LYS A 8 8.24 -1.86 -15.71
C LYS A 8 7.55 -1.48 -17.00
N ASP A 9 8.34 -1.02 -17.94
CA ASP A 9 7.92 -0.81 -19.31
C ASP A 9 7.65 -2.17 -19.98
N ASN A 10 6.50 -2.30 -20.66
CA ASN A 10 6.06 -3.59 -21.21
C ASN A 10 6.76 -3.93 -22.54
N GLU A 11 7.29 -2.94 -23.26
CA GLU A 11 7.96 -3.16 -24.55
C GLU A 11 9.45 -3.41 -24.38
N THR A 12 10.11 -2.66 -23.49
CA THR A 12 11.56 -2.73 -23.26
C THR A 12 11.94 -3.58 -22.05
N GLY A 13 11.00 -3.84 -21.13
CA GLY A 13 11.28 -4.54 -19.88
C GLY A 13 12.06 -3.71 -18.86
N ASN A 14 12.36 -2.44 -19.16
CA ASN A 14 13.11 -1.56 -18.28
C ASN A 14 12.28 -1.19 -17.05
N GLU A 15 12.94 -1.13 -15.88
CA GLU A 15 12.29 -0.62 -14.67
C GLU A 15 12.18 0.90 -14.74
N LEU A 16 10.95 1.40 -14.75
CA LEU A 16 10.64 2.82 -14.80
C LEU A 16 10.72 3.44 -13.41
N THR A 17 10.16 2.76 -12.41
CA THR A 17 10.25 3.18 -11.01
C THR A 17 10.04 2.00 -10.09
N SER A 18 10.66 2.03 -8.92
CA SER A 18 10.44 1.07 -7.85
C SER A 18 10.49 1.75 -6.50
N GLY A 19 9.92 1.10 -5.49
CA GLY A 19 9.95 1.65 -4.15
C GLY A 19 9.23 0.80 -3.12
N VAL A 20 9.27 1.30 -1.89
CA VAL A 20 8.60 0.70 -0.74
C VAL A 20 7.52 1.65 -0.25
N VAL A 21 6.36 1.09 0.08
CA VAL A 21 5.27 1.79 0.75
C VAL A 21 4.97 1.05 2.05
N SER A 22 4.99 1.79 3.16
CA SER A 22 4.61 1.28 4.47
C SER A 22 3.34 1.94 4.98
N ALA A 23 2.57 1.26 5.80
CA ALA A 23 1.41 1.78 6.51
C ALA A 23 1.26 1.08 7.85
N THR A 24 0.74 1.79 8.84
CA THR A 24 0.51 1.29 10.20
C THR A 24 -0.90 1.63 10.62
N ALA A 25 -1.59 0.69 11.26
CA ALA A 25 -2.91 0.89 11.84
C ALA A 25 -2.83 0.63 13.34
N THR A 26 -3.53 1.48 14.10
CA THR A 26 -3.71 1.30 15.54
C THR A 26 -5.04 0.62 15.77
N SER A 27 -5.05 -0.55 16.40
CA SER A 27 -6.26 -1.20 16.90
C SER A 27 -6.41 -0.86 18.39
N GLY A 28 -7.62 -0.49 18.80
CA GLY A 28 -7.93 -0.22 20.21
C GLY A 28 -7.86 -1.49 21.05
N THR A 29 -7.66 -1.35 22.37
CA THR A 29 -7.67 -2.50 23.27
C THR A 29 -9.10 -3.04 23.41
N ILE A 30 -9.32 -4.30 22.98
CA ILE A 30 -10.59 -5.00 23.11
C ILE A 30 -10.39 -6.18 24.07
N THR A 31 -11.28 -6.35 25.06
CA THR A 31 -11.14 -7.36 26.12
C THR A 31 -11.57 -8.76 25.68
N SER A 32 -12.46 -8.86 24.69
CA SER A 32 -12.92 -10.14 24.14
C SER A 32 -11.95 -10.67 23.08
N TYR A 33 -11.59 -11.95 23.17
CA TYR A 33 -10.78 -12.65 22.16
C TYR A 33 -11.40 -12.57 20.76
N TYR A 34 -12.72 -12.74 20.64
CA TYR A 34 -13.41 -12.62 19.35
C TYR A 34 -13.29 -11.20 18.78
N GLY A 35 -13.50 -10.19 19.62
CA GLY A 35 -13.40 -8.79 19.20
C GLY A 35 -11.98 -8.37 18.80
N GLN A 36 -10.96 -8.93 19.45
CA GLN A 36 -9.56 -8.73 19.03
C GLN A 36 -9.30 -9.28 17.63
N SER A 37 -9.72 -10.52 17.36
CA SER A 37 -9.53 -11.15 16.04
C SER A 37 -10.24 -10.37 14.94
N VAL A 38 -11.50 -9.99 15.18
CA VAL A 38 -12.29 -9.21 14.22
C VAL A 38 -11.65 -7.83 13.98
N SER A 39 -11.24 -7.13 15.04
CA SER A 39 -10.59 -5.83 14.90
C SER A 39 -9.26 -5.90 14.17
N ALA A 40 -8.46 -6.94 14.42
CA ALA A 40 -7.20 -7.16 13.71
C ALA A 40 -7.42 -7.40 12.21
N GLN A 41 -8.45 -8.18 11.86
CA GLN A 41 -8.84 -8.40 10.46
C GLN A 41 -9.24 -7.09 9.79
N PHE A 42 -10.15 -6.32 10.40
CA PHE A 42 -10.56 -5.00 9.86
C PHE A 42 -9.39 -4.04 9.71
N ALA A 43 -8.47 -4.00 10.68
CA ALA A 43 -7.27 -3.17 10.60
C ALA A 43 -6.37 -3.59 9.43
N SER A 44 -6.23 -4.90 9.20
CA SER A 44 -5.44 -5.44 8.08
C SER A 44 -6.07 -5.09 6.73
N GLU A 45 -7.38 -5.29 6.56
CA GLU A 45 -8.09 -4.95 5.31
C GLU A 45 -7.95 -3.47 4.97
N ARG A 46 -8.14 -2.60 5.97
CA ARG A 46 -7.92 -1.15 5.82
C ARG A 46 -6.48 -0.81 5.45
N LEU A 47 -5.50 -1.51 6.01
CA LEU A 47 -4.09 -1.29 5.67
C LEU A 47 -3.80 -1.64 4.21
N VAL A 48 -4.35 -2.75 3.71
CA VAL A 48 -4.17 -3.15 2.30
C VAL A 48 -4.75 -2.08 1.38
N GLN A 49 -5.94 -1.56 1.66
CA GLN A 49 -6.54 -0.47 0.88
C GLN A 49 -5.66 0.79 0.89
N LEU A 50 -5.18 1.21 2.06
CA LEU A 50 -4.29 2.38 2.17
C LEU A 50 -2.97 2.20 1.42
N LEU A 51 -2.41 0.99 1.44
CA LEU A 51 -1.19 0.67 0.70
C LEU A 51 -1.43 0.74 -0.82
N ALA A 52 -2.56 0.23 -1.31
CA ALA A 52 -2.95 0.31 -2.71
C ALA A 52 -3.13 1.77 -3.16
N GLU A 53 -3.83 2.59 -2.38
CA GLU A 53 -4.02 4.03 -2.65
C GLU A 53 -2.68 4.77 -2.71
N ARG A 54 -1.75 4.48 -1.79
CA ARG A 54 -0.41 5.08 -1.80
C ARG A 54 0.41 4.68 -3.02
N VAL A 55 0.34 3.42 -3.45
CA VAL A 55 1.01 2.98 -4.69
C VAL A 55 0.39 3.69 -5.89
N TYR A 56 -0.94 3.77 -5.98
CA TYR A 56 -1.64 4.49 -7.04
C TYR A 56 -1.19 5.95 -7.14
N GLN A 57 -1.16 6.68 -6.01
CA GLN A 57 -0.72 8.07 -5.98
C GLN A 57 0.74 8.22 -6.42
N LYS A 58 1.63 7.32 -6.02
CA LYS A 58 3.03 7.35 -6.46
C LYS A 58 3.18 7.12 -7.95
N LEU A 59 2.43 6.17 -8.52
CA LEU A 59 2.44 5.92 -9.97
C LEU A 59 1.85 7.11 -10.73
N GLN A 60 0.75 7.68 -10.25
CA GLN A 60 0.14 8.87 -10.84
C GLN A 60 1.13 10.04 -10.86
N LEU A 61 1.81 10.31 -9.75
CA LEU A 61 2.84 11.34 -9.67
C LEU A 61 4.00 11.07 -10.64
N HIS A 62 4.46 9.82 -10.75
CA HIS A 62 5.52 9.46 -11.69
C HIS A 62 5.14 9.82 -13.13
N PHE A 63 3.94 9.44 -13.58
CA PHE A 63 3.46 9.78 -14.92
C PHE A 63 3.29 11.29 -15.12
N LEU A 64 2.73 12.00 -14.15
CA LEU A 64 2.59 13.46 -14.22
C LEU A 64 3.94 14.19 -14.24
N SER A 65 4.92 13.71 -13.48
CA SER A 65 6.27 14.29 -13.46
C SER A 65 7.07 14.02 -14.74
N SER A 66 6.70 13.00 -15.50
CA SER A 66 7.32 12.67 -16.79
C SER A 66 6.75 13.49 -17.95
N GLU A 67 5.65 14.22 -17.73
CA GLU A 67 4.95 15.02 -18.75
C GLU A 67 5.40 16.50 -18.79
N ASN A 68 6.24 16.93 -17.83
CA ASN A 68 6.91 18.24 -17.78
C ASN A 68 8.39 18.13 -18.16
#